data_AF-A0A0M3DDX3-F1
#
_entry.id   AF-A0A0M3DDX3-F1
#
_cell.length_a   1.000
_cell.length_b   1.000
_cell.length_c   1.000
_cell.angle_alpha   90.00
_cell.angle_beta   90.00
_cell.angle_gamma   90.00
#
_symmetry.space_group_name_H-M   'P 1'
#
loop_
_entity.id
_entity.type
_entity.pdbx_description
1 polymer ?
#
loop_
_entity_poly.entity_id
_entity_poly.type
_entity_poly.pdbx_seq_one_letter_code
_entity_poly.pdbx_strand_id
1 'polypeptide(L)'
;MSTQPTAPHRRRWPWFVLIAAVLVVAAVVGLGLFYGAQNDPDPIATPRPSTPSTPATTAPPAAAGVDGCLAGTARAPQTVLDAQKAAPRSVDGAVSFVLTFERWAAQKPTAPASEIAQLDGVVWTAGDLAADVGSYEEFQAAQFNTTTMNGYYRVESFDEEVSQVELTVMLPLVINNAIDPTLRLTPSVIVEWTDRGWVIVGEGTATDKDSLPTTGVPIPGGC
;
A
#
# COMPACT_ATOMS: atom_id res chain seq x y z
N MET A 1 52.20 4.26 12.13
CA MET A 1 50.95 3.59 12.53
C MET A 1 49.98 4.66 12.98
N SER A 2 48.87 4.84 12.25
CA SER A 2 47.60 5.44 12.67
C SER A 2 46.69 5.48 11.44
N THR A 3 45.83 4.47 11.28
CA THR A 3 44.74 4.47 10.29
C THR A 3 43.48 4.98 11.00
N GLN A 4 42.99 6.15 10.59
CA GLN A 4 41.65 6.61 10.98
C GLN A 4 40.57 5.78 10.26
N PRO A 5 39.43 5.49 10.90
CA PRO A 5 38.30 4.83 10.22
C PRO A 5 37.55 5.84 9.35
N THR A 6 37.43 5.54 8.05
CA THR A 6 36.56 6.28 7.13
C THR A 6 35.11 5.88 7.41
N ALA A 7 34.30 6.78 7.94
CA ALA A 7 32.85 6.58 8.08
C ALA A 7 32.18 6.49 6.70
N PRO A 8 31.18 5.62 6.49
CA PRO A 8 30.47 5.52 5.21
C PRO A 8 29.65 6.78 4.93
N HIS A 9 29.86 7.32 3.74
CA HIS A 9 29.29 8.55 3.22
C HIS A 9 27.77 8.38 2.97
N ARG A 10 26.92 8.88 3.86
CA ARG A 10 25.45 8.98 3.63
C ARG A 10 25.17 9.90 2.44
N ARG A 11 24.81 9.33 1.30
CA ARG A 11 24.49 10.05 0.07
C ARG A 11 23.06 10.57 0.13
N ARG A 12 22.87 11.83 0.52
CA ARG A 12 21.60 12.56 0.38
C ARG A 12 21.43 12.92 -1.10
N TRP A 13 20.38 12.42 -1.76
CA TRP A 13 20.13 12.67 -3.17
C TRP A 13 18.95 13.66 -3.32
N PRO A 14 19.13 14.84 -3.96
CA PRO A 14 18.05 15.82 -4.13
C PRO A 14 17.28 15.58 -5.45
N TRP A 15 15.99 15.28 -5.38
CA TRP A 15 15.12 15.05 -6.54
C TRP A 15 14.31 16.29 -6.93
N PHE A 16 14.86 17.11 -7.82
CA PHE A 16 14.15 18.18 -8.52
C PHE A 16 14.17 17.95 -10.03
N VAL A 17 13.43 16.98 -10.58
CA VAL A 17 13.05 16.95 -12.01
C VAL A 17 11.84 16.03 -12.17
N LEU A 18 10.68 16.55 -12.60
CA LEU A 18 9.65 15.91 -13.47
C LEU A 18 8.25 16.58 -13.33
N ILE A 19 8.16 17.89 -13.56
CA ILE A 19 6.86 18.63 -13.59
C ILE A 19 6.34 18.86 -15.03
N ALA A 20 7.01 18.37 -16.08
CA ALA A 20 6.71 18.82 -17.45
C ALA A 20 5.91 17.87 -18.38
N ALA A 21 5.51 16.66 -17.97
CA ALA A 21 5.00 15.64 -18.91
C ALA A 21 3.48 15.37 -18.90
N VAL A 22 2.72 15.84 -17.91
CA VAL A 22 1.32 15.39 -17.69
C VAL A 22 0.26 16.19 -18.47
N LEU A 23 0.60 17.37 -19.01
CA LEU A 23 -0.39 18.25 -19.66
C LEU A 23 -0.86 17.82 -21.07
N VAL A 24 -0.29 16.76 -21.67
CA VAL A 24 -0.62 16.36 -23.05
C VAL A 24 -1.66 15.23 -23.14
N VAL A 25 -1.81 14.39 -22.10
CA VAL A 25 -2.70 13.21 -22.16
C VAL A 25 -4.17 13.56 -21.83
N ALA A 26 -4.42 14.58 -21.01
CA ALA A 26 -5.77 15.00 -20.64
C ALA A 26 -6.61 15.52 -21.82
N ALA A 27 -5.98 15.95 -22.92
CA ALA A 27 -6.69 16.45 -24.10
C ALA A 27 -7.24 15.35 -25.02
N VAL A 28 -6.78 14.10 -24.90
CA VAL A 28 -7.15 13.01 -25.85
C VAL A 28 -8.32 12.15 -25.33
N VAL A 29 -8.46 11.99 -24.02
CA VAL A 29 -9.48 11.09 -23.44
C VAL A 29 -10.87 11.74 -23.37
N GLY A 30 -10.97 13.07 -23.34
CA GLY A 30 -12.24 13.80 -23.25
C GLY A 30 -13.14 13.71 -24.48
N LEU A 31 -12.63 13.28 -25.64
CA LEU A 31 -13.43 13.18 -26.88
C LEU A 31 -14.00 11.78 -27.17
N GLY A 32 -13.60 10.74 -26.44
CA GLY A 32 -13.90 9.34 -26.80
C GLY A 32 -15.23 8.79 -26.27
N LEU A 33 -15.90 9.45 -25.32
CA LEU A 33 -17.04 8.88 -24.60
C LEU A 33 -18.43 9.22 -25.18
N PHE A 34 -18.51 9.79 -26.38
CA PHE A 34 -19.80 10.19 -26.98
C PHE A 34 -20.37 9.28 -28.08
N TYR A 35 -19.71 8.16 -28.43
CA TYR A 35 -20.25 7.23 -29.44
C TYR A 35 -19.98 5.77 -29.11
N GLY A 36 -21.01 5.06 -28.63
CA GLY A 36 -20.95 3.61 -28.47
C GLY A 36 -22.10 3.03 -27.65
N ALA A 37 -23.33 3.21 -28.13
CA ALA A 37 -24.51 2.55 -27.58
C ALA A 37 -24.84 1.24 -28.33
N GLN A 38 -25.45 0.31 -27.60
CA GLN A 38 -26.26 -0.85 -28.02
C GLN A 38 -25.52 -2.16 -28.37
N ASN A 39 -25.80 -3.23 -27.61
CA ASN A 39 -26.52 -4.43 -28.09
C ASN A 39 -26.92 -5.38 -26.93
N ASP A 40 -28.02 -6.12 -27.18
CA ASP A 40 -29.01 -6.81 -26.34
C ASP A 40 -28.63 -7.84 -25.24
N PRO A 41 -29.58 -8.18 -24.33
CA PRO A 41 -29.45 -9.18 -23.27
C PRO A 41 -30.08 -10.57 -23.59
N ASP A 42 -29.78 -11.51 -22.67
CA ASP A 42 -30.44 -12.81 -22.32
C ASP A 42 -29.70 -14.12 -22.69
N PRO A 43 -29.87 -15.24 -21.92
CA PRO A 43 -30.81 -15.45 -20.80
C PRO A 43 -30.20 -16.01 -19.49
N ILE A 44 -31.04 -15.89 -18.47
CA ILE A 44 -30.92 -16.32 -17.06
C ILE A 44 -30.72 -17.83 -16.92
N ALA A 45 -29.74 -18.24 -16.09
CA ALA A 45 -29.62 -19.59 -15.55
C ALA A 45 -29.69 -19.56 -14.01
N THR A 46 -30.72 -20.19 -13.46
CA THR A 46 -31.04 -20.29 -12.03
C THR A 46 -30.15 -21.33 -11.32
N PRO A 47 -29.57 -21.04 -10.14
CA PRO A 47 -29.10 -22.09 -9.24
C PRO A 47 -30.04 -22.33 -8.06
N ARG A 48 -30.23 -23.61 -7.75
CA ARG A 48 -31.04 -24.25 -6.70
C ARG A 48 -30.57 -23.88 -5.28
N PRO A 49 -31.46 -23.77 -4.27
CA PRO A 49 -31.05 -23.45 -2.90
C PRO A 49 -30.37 -24.67 -2.25
N SER A 50 -29.13 -24.47 -1.79
CA SER A 50 -28.42 -25.43 -0.92
C SER A 50 -28.46 -24.89 0.51
N THR A 51 -28.97 -25.69 1.44
CA THR A 51 -29.04 -25.42 2.88
C THR A 51 -27.65 -25.19 3.49
N PRO A 52 -27.54 -24.41 4.59
CA PRO A 52 -26.24 -24.03 5.15
C PRO A 52 -25.63 -25.17 5.97
N SER A 53 -24.45 -25.62 5.59
CA SER A 53 -23.58 -26.43 6.46
C SER A 53 -22.72 -25.50 7.29
N THR A 54 -22.91 -25.48 8.61
CA THR A 54 -21.96 -24.89 9.55
C THR A 54 -20.81 -25.87 9.78
N PRO A 55 -19.54 -25.52 9.50
CA PRO A 55 -18.40 -26.22 10.07
C PRO A 55 -17.98 -25.53 11.36
N ALA A 56 -18.06 -26.26 12.47
CA ALA A 56 -17.23 -25.97 13.63
C ALA A 56 -15.79 -26.35 13.26
N THR A 57 -14.87 -25.38 13.19
CA THR A 57 -13.45 -25.68 12.99
C THR A 57 -12.61 -24.68 13.77
N THR A 58 -12.00 -25.18 14.85
CA THR A 58 -10.79 -24.62 15.45
C THR A 58 -9.78 -24.37 14.33
N ALA A 59 -9.50 -23.10 14.03
CA ALA A 59 -8.61 -22.72 12.94
C ALA A 59 -7.19 -23.25 13.20
N PRO A 60 -6.58 -23.98 12.25
CA PRO A 60 -5.14 -24.24 12.27
C PRO A 60 -4.35 -22.91 12.19
N PRO A 61 -3.11 -22.85 12.69
CA PRO A 61 -2.29 -21.64 12.60
C PRO A 61 -2.05 -21.29 11.12
N ALA A 62 -2.23 -20.01 10.76
CA ALA A 62 -2.04 -19.52 9.40
C ALA A 62 -0.63 -19.87 8.88
N ALA A 63 -0.56 -20.62 7.79
CA ALA A 63 0.70 -20.96 7.12
C ALA A 63 1.03 -19.88 6.06
N ALA A 64 2.07 -19.09 6.37
CA ALA A 64 2.88 -18.19 5.51
C ALA A 64 2.24 -17.70 4.19
N GLY A 65 1.45 -16.62 4.28
CA GLY A 65 1.06 -15.77 3.16
C GLY A 65 0.95 -14.33 3.64
N VAL A 66 0.74 -13.38 2.72
CA VAL A 66 0.50 -11.97 3.06
C VAL A 66 -0.68 -11.86 4.04
N ASP A 67 -0.57 -11.02 5.06
CA ASP A 67 -1.63 -10.68 6.01
C ASP A 67 -1.99 -9.19 5.87
N GLY A 68 -3.09 -8.89 5.17
CA GLY A 68 -3.62 -7.52 5.04
C GLY A 68 -4.11 -6.89 6.35
N CYS A 69 -4.24 -7.71 7.38
CA CYS A 69 -4.71 -7.35 8.71
C CYS A 69 -3.62 -7.47 9.78
N LEU A 70 -2.35 -7.54 9.40
CA LEU A 70 -1.25 -7.68 10.34
C LEU A 70 -1.32 -6.62 11.44
N ALA A 71 -1.18 -7.05 12.70
CA ALA A 71 -1.35 -6.23 13.91
C ALA A 71 -2.76 -5.61 14.13
N GLY A 72 -3.75 -5.92 13.29
CA GLY A 72 -5.17 -5.62 13.49
C GLY A 72 -5.70 -4.40 12.73
N THR A 73 -6.85 -3.89 13.20
CA THR A 73 -7.62 -2.84 12.52
C THR A 73 -7.35 -1.42 13.02
N ALA A 74 -6.68 -1.29 14.17
CA ALA A 74 -6.44 0.00 14.80
C ALA A 74 -5.50 0.88 13.97
N ARG A 75 -5.85 2.16 13.77
CA ARG A 75 -5.01 3.14 13.07
C ARG A 75 -4.24 3.98 14.07
N ALA A 76 -3.23 3.37 14.68
CA ALA A 76 -2.34 4.00 15.66
C ALA A 76 -0.87 3.66 15.33
N PRO A 77 0.09 4.52 15.72
CA PRO A 77 1.52 4.23 15.50
C PRO A 77 1.96 2.92 16.15
N GLN A 78 1.35 2.56 17.29
CA GLN A 78 1.63 1.28 17.95
C GLN A 78 1.30 0.07 17.06
N THR A 79 0.25 0.14 16.23
CA THR A 79 -0.09 -0.93 15.29
C THR A 79 1.04 -1.14 14.27
N VAL A 80 1.65 -0.06 13.78
CA VAL A 80 2.79 -0.13 12.85
C VAL A 80 4.02 -0.74 13.53
N LEU A 81 4.30 -0.36 14.78
CA LEU A 81 5.39 -0.91 15.58
C LEU A 81 5.18 -2.40 15.91
N ASP A 82 3.94 -2.81 16.16
CA ASP A 82 3.61 -4.20 16.44
C ASP A 82 3.69 -5.04 15.15
N ALA A 83 3.25 -4.50 14.01
CA ALA A 83 3.43 -5.12 12.70
C ALA A 83 4.91 -5.28 12.34
N GLN A 84 5.74 -4.26 12.60
CA GLN A 84 7.20 -4.35 12.39
C GLN A 84 7.81 -5.54 13.13
N LYS A 85 7.38 -5.78 14.38
CA LYS A 85 7.87 -6.90 15.20
C LYS A 85 7.30 -8.25 14.79
N ALA A 86 6.04 -8.28 14.36
CA ALA A 86 5.32 -9.50 14.03
C ALA A 86 5.63 -10.01 12.61
N ALA A 87 5.96 -9.10 11.69
CA ALA A 87 6.26 -9.44 10.31
C ALA A 87 7.50 -10.33 10.21
N PRO A 88 7.42 -11.52 9.57
CA PRO A 88 8.58 -12.37 9.36
C PRO A 88 9.58 -11.71 8.39
N ARG A 89 10.85 -12.13 8.46
CA ARG A 89 11.88 -11.80 7.45
C ARG A 89 11.62 -12.58 6.15
N SER A 90 10.58 -12.19 5.43
CA SER A 90 10.21 -12.72 4.12
C SER A 90 9.54 -11.63 3.28
N VAL A 91 9.45 -11.85 1.97
CA VAL A 91 8.72 -10.95 1.06
C VAL A 91 7.27 -10.77 1.51
N ASP A 92 6.59 -11.83 1.95
CA ASP A 92 5.22 -11.73 2.48
C ASP A 92 5.15 -10.87 3.76
N GLY A 93 6.15 -10.97 4.63
CA GLY A 93 6.26 -10.13 5.81
C GLY A 93 6.49 -8.65 5.46
N ALA A 94 7.32 -8.37 4.45
CA ALA A 94 7.53 -7.02 3.92
C ALA A 94 6.22 -6.42 3.40
N VAL A 95 5.48 -7.18 2.57
CA VAL A 95 4.18 -6.74 2.05
C VAL A 95 3.21 -6.48 3.20
N SER A 96 3.05 -7.42 4.13
CA SER A 96 2.12 -7.29 5.27
C SER A 96 2.43 -6.08 6.16
N PHE A 97 3.72 -5.80 6.38
CA PHE A 97 4.17 -4.61 7.08
C PHE A 97 3.80 -3.33 6.34
N VAL A 98 4.07 -3.25 5.03
CA VAL A 98 3.70 -2.08 4.21
C VAL A 98 2.19 -1.86 4.20
N LEU A 99 1.39 -2.91 4.05
CA LEU A 99 -0.08 -2.80 4.10
C LEU A 99 -0.56 -2.19 5.42
N THR A 100 0.08 -2.56 6.54
CA THR A 100 -0.23 -1.97 7.85
C THR A 100 0.18 -0.50 7.93
N PHE A 101 1.38 -0.16 7.47
CA PHE A 101 1.87 1.20 7.43
C PHE A 101 0.95 2.10 6.59
N GLU A 102 0.62 1.68 5.36
CA GLU A 102 -0.22 2.47 4.45
C GLU A 102 -1.64 2.65 4.99
N ARG A 103 -2.18 1.65 5.69
CA ARG A 103 -3.46 1.81 6.40
C ARG A 103 -3.37 2.86 7.51
N TRP A 104 -2.28 2.92 8.27
CA TRP A 104 -2.13 3.96 9.29
C TRP A 104 -1.87 5.35 8.67
N ALA A 105 -1.02 5.43 7.65
CA ALA A 105 -0.57 6.67 7.05
C ALA A 105 -1.63 7.33 6.17
N ALA A 106 -2.31 6.57 5.32
CA ALA A 106 -3.27 7.08 4.35
C ALA A 106 -4.67 7.20 4.93
N GLN A 107 -4.88 8.28 5.69
CA GLN A 107 -6.16 8.63 6.29
C GLN A 107 -6.38 10.15 6.37
N LYS A 108 -7.65 10.54 6.41
CA LYS A 108 -8.09 11.88 6.81
C LYS A 108 -9.06 11.82 8.01
N PRO A 109 -8.80 12.57 9.09
CA PRO A 109 -7.65 13.47 9.31
C PRO A 109 -6.31 12.75 9.29
N THR A 110 -5.25 13.43 8.84
CA THR A 110 -3.90 12.86 8.76
C THR A 110 -3.34 12.58 10.16
N ALA A 111 -2.42 11.62 10.27
CA ALA A 111 -1.76 11.34 11.54
C ALA A 111 -1.03 12.59 12.06
N PRO A 112 -1.18 12.96 13.34
CA PRO A 112 -0.52 14.14 13.89
C PRO A 112 1.00 13.92 13.96
N ALA A 113 1.77 15.01 13.89
CA ALA A 113 3.23 14.97 13.94
C ALA A 113 3.78 14.23 15.18
N SER A 114 3.08 14.26 16.32
CA SER A 114 3.44 13.53 17.53
C SER A 114 3.30 12.02 17.41
N GLU A 115 2.42 11.52 16.55
CA GLU A 115 2.32 10.09 16.25
C GLU A 115 3.36 9.67 15.22
N ILE A 116 3.58 10.50 14.19
CA ILE A 116 4.65 10.27 13.20
C ILE A 116 6.02 10.18 13.87
N ALA A 117 6.29 11.05 14.86
CA ALA A 117 7.54 11.04 15.61
C ALA A 117 7.80 9.73 16.39
N GLN A 118 6.77 8.93 16.69
CA GLN A 118 6.94 7.63 17.35
C GLN A 118 7.51 6.55 16.40
N LEU A 119 7.44 6.79 15.09
CA LEU A 119 7.96 5.89 14.05
C LEU A 119 9.38 6.27 13.59
N ASP A 120 10.12 7.04 14.39
CA ASP A 120 11.49 7.41 14.07
C ASP A 120 12.37 6.16 13.84
N GLY A 121 13.03 6.16 12.67
CA GLY A 121 13.83 5.03 12.19
C GLY A 121 13.04 3.82 11.68
N VAL A 122 11.70 3.83 11.71
CA VAL A 122 10.85 2.82 11.05
C VAL A 122 10.51 3.25 9.62
N VAL A 123 10.41 4.56 9.41
CA VAL A 123 10.12 5.19 8.12
C VAL A 123 11.18 6.26 7.90
N TRP A 124 11.98 6.10 6.85
CA TRP A 124 13.09 7.00 6.48
C TRP A 124 12.75 7.95 5.34
N THR A 125 11.55 7.86 4.76
CA THR A 125 11.14 8.73 3.65
C THR A 125 11.14 10.19 4.09
N ALA A 126 11.81 11.02 3.30
CA ALA A 126 12.28 12.36 3.63
C ALA A 126 11.27 13.49 3.25
N GLY A 127 9.97 13.21 3.37
CA GLY A 127 8.87 14.15 3.11
C GLY A 127 7.97 14.34 4.33
N ASP A 128 7.23 15.45 4.37
CA ASP A 128 6.15 15.64 5.35
C ASP A 128 4.98 14.73 4.95
N LEU A 129 4.92 13.53 5.53
CA LEU A 129 3.87 12.54 5.29
C LEU A 129 2.46 13.14 5.39
N ALA A 130 2.26 14.11 6.29
CA ALA A 130 0.97 14.77 6.43
C ALA A 130 0.69 15.72 5.24
N ALA A 131 1.72 16.40 4.72
CA ALA A 131 1.60 17.20 3.50
C ALA A 131 1.38 16.33 2.25
N ASP A 132 2.09 15.21 2.13
CA ASP A 132 1.97 14.30 0.98
C ASP A 132 0.55 13.75 0.89
N VAL A 133 0.03 13.17 1.99
CA VAL A 133 -1.37 12.70 2.06
C VAL A 133 -2.37 13.84 1.84
N GLY A 134 -2.05 15.04 2.29
CA GLY A 134 -2.88 16.24 2.12
C GLY A 134 -2.95 16.75 0.68
N SER A 135 -1.97 16.44 -0.17
CA SER A 135 -1.77 17.05 -1.49
C SER A 135 -2.55 16.40 -2.65
N TYR A 136 -2.99 15.15 -2.49
CA TYR A 136 -3.69 14.42 -3.55
C TYR A 136 -5.11 14.97 -3.78
N GLU A 137 -5.40 15.40 -5.02
CA GLU A 137 -6.70 15.93 -5.43
C GLU A 137 -7.79 14.86 -5.47
N GLU A 138 -7.43 13.60 -5.69
CA GLU A 138 -8.32 12.45 -5.58
C GLU A 138 -8.84 12.26 -4.14
N PHE A 139 -8.18 12.89 -3.15
CA PHE A 139 -8.43 12.72 -1.72
C PHE A 139 -9.09 13.95 -1.08
N GLN A 140 -9.85 14.75 -1.83
CA GLN A 140 -10.56 15.94 -1.33
C GLN A 140 -11.73 15.61 -0.37
N ALA A 141 -12.07 14.34 -0.18
CA ALA A 141 -13.03 13.92 0.83
C ALA A 141 -12.60 14.43 2.22
N ALA A 142 -13.57 14.99 2.97
CA ALA A 142 -13.32 15.53 4.30
C ALA A 142 -12.77 14.47 5.28
N GLN A 143 -13.17 13.22 5.08
CA GLN A 143 -12.71 12.07 5.83
C GLN A 143 -12.58 10.88 4.89
N PHE A 144 -11.46 10.17 4.98
CA PHE A 144 -11.25 8.90 4.30
C PHE A 144 -10.27 8.04 5.08
N ASN A 145 -10.22 6.77 4.73
CA ASN A 145 -9.11 5.89 5.10
C ASN A 145 -8.92 4.85 3.99
N THR A 146 -7.84 4.06 4.06
CA THR A 146 -7.62 2.96 3.10
C THR A 146 -7.95 1.60 3.69
N THR A 147 -8.38 0.67 2.86
CA THR A 147 -8.59 -0.74 3.21
C THR A 147 -7.75 -1.64 2.29
N THR A 148 -7.38 -2.81 2.80
CA THR A 148 -6.78 -3.92 2.05
C THR A 148 -7.82 -4.82 1.41
N MET A 149 -9.10 -4.68 1.77
CA MET A 149 -10.19 -5.37 1.09
C MET A 149 -10.20 -4.99 -0.39
N ASN A 150 -10.22 -5.99 -1.27
CA ASN A 150 -10.17 -5.82 -2.73
C ASN A 150 -8.90 -5.07 -3.22
N GLY A 151 -7.85 -5.04 -2.40
CA GLY A 151 -6.57 -4.48 -2.78
C GLY A 151 -5.68 -5.49 -3.50
N TYR A 152 -4.62 -4.95 -4.11
CA TYR A 152 -3.62 -5.71 -4.84
C TYR A 152 -2.22 -5.29 -4.41
N TYR A 153 -1.25 -6.15 -4.62
CA TYR A 153 0.16 -5.82 -4.49
C TYR A 153 0.97 -6.42 -5.63
N ARG A 154 2.15 -5.86 -5.87
CA ARG A 154 3.15 -6.42 -6.78
C ARG A 154 4.53 -6.19 -6.18
N VAL A 155 5.35 -7.22 -6.20
CA VAL A 155 6.76 -7.13 -5.83
C VAL A 155 7.51 -6.78 -7.11
N GLU A 156 8.13 -5.60 -7.14
CA GLU A 156 8.86 -5.10 -8.30
C GLU A 156 10.28 -5.66 -8.34
N SER A 157 10.93 -5.76 -7.18
CA SER A 157 12.24 -6.36 -7.04
C SER A 157 12.46 -6.89 -5.61
N PHE A 158 13.38 -7.85 -5.50
CA PHE A 158 13.85 -8.36 -4.22
C PHE A 158 15.36 -8.61 -4.30
N ASP A 159 16.10 -8.04 -3.36
CA ASP A 159 17.53 -8.25 -3.16
C ASP A 159 17.73 -9.07 -1.88
N GLU A 160 18.23 -10.30 -2.03
CA GLU A 160 18.48 -11.21 -0.92
C GLU A 160 19.67 -10.78 -0.04
N GLU A 161 20.71 -10.18 -0.64
CA GLU A 161 21.96 -9.84 0.05
C GLU A 161 21.73 -8.78 1.12
N VAL A 162 20.96 -7.75 0.78
CA VAL A 162 20.56 -6.68 1.69
C VAL A 162 19.15 -6.85 2.27
N SER A 163 18.44 -7.91 1.88
CA SER A 163 17.06 -8.18 2.32
C SER A 163 16.15 -6.97 2.09
N GLN A 164 16.17 -6.46 0.86
CA GLN A 164 15.45 -5.29 0.43
C GLN A 164 14.37 -5.69 -0.58
N VAL A 165 13.16 -5.16 -0.42
CA VAL A 165 12.01 -5.41 -1.30
C VAL A 165 11.51 -4.06 -1.82
N GLU A 166 11.37 -3.94 -3.13
CA GLU A 166 10.56 -2.88 -3.74
C GLU A 166 9.19 -3.44 -4.07
N LEU A 167 8.13 -2.77 -3.62
CA LEU A 167 6.77 -3.22 -3.85
C LEU A 167 5.82 -2.06 -4.09
N THR A 168 4.83 -2.32 -4.93
CA THR A 168 3.72 -1.43 -5.22
C THR A 168 2.45 -2.05 -4.65
N VAL A 169 1.64 -1.27 -3.94
CA VAL A 169 0.31 -1.71 -3.48
C VAL A 169 -0.77 -0.89 -4.13
N MET A 170 -1.99 -1.42 -4.13
CA MET A 170 -3.21 -0.73 -4.52
C MET A 170 -4.25 -0.96 -3.43
N LEU A 171 -4.63 0.12 -2.75
CA LEU A 171 -5.57 0.08 -1.63
C LEU A 171 -6.80 0.93 -1.96
N PRO A 172 -8.00 0.33 -1.98
CA PRO A 172 -9.22 1.11 -2.12
C PRO A 172 -9.40 2.11 -0.98
N LEU A 173 -10.01 3.25 -1.30
CA LEU A 173 -10.41 4.22 -0.29
C LEU A 173 -11.76 3.84 0.31
N VAL A 174 -11.94 4.13 1.60
CA VAL A 174 -13.20 4.08 2.31
C VAL A 174 -13.63 5.51 2.62
N ILE A 175 -14.77 5.90 2.07
CA ILE A 175 -15.38 7.23 2.25
C ILE A 175 -16.81 7.01 2.73
N ASN A 176 -17.24 7.74 3.76
CA ASN A 176 -18.56 7.56 4.39
C ASN A 176 -18.85 6.09 4.78
N ASN A 177 -17.84 5.38 5.28
CA ASN A 177 -17.89 3.96 5.66
C ASN A 177 -18.22 2.98 4.52
N ALA A 178 -18.02 3.38 3.27
CA ALA A 178 -18.14 2.51 2.10
C ALA A 178 -16.86 2.54 1.26
N ILE A 179 -16.49 1.38 0.70
CA ILE A 179 -15.39 1.29 -0.26
C ILE A 179 -15.80 2.05 -1.52
N ASP A 180 -15.00 3.03 -1.91
CA ASP A 180 -15.18 3.75 -3.17
C ASP A 180 -14.74 2.84 -4.35
N PRO A 181 -15.57 2.66 -5.37
CA PRO A 181 -15.25 1.76 -6.48
C PRO A 181 -14.22 2.34 -7.47
N THR A 182 -13.91 3.63 -7.37
CA THR A 182 -13.06 4.34 -8.33
C THR A 182 -11.77 4.86 -7.73
N LEU A 183 -11.78 5.24 -6.46
CA LEU A 183 -10.65 5.85 -5.78
C LEU A 183 -9.77 4.81 -5.08
N ARG A 184 -8.46 4.94 -5.30
CA ARG A 184 -7.45 4.02 -4.80
C ARG A 184 -6.14 4.75 -4.53
N LEU A 185 -5.43 4.30 -3.52
CA LEU A 185 -4.05 4.70 -3.24
C LEU A 185 -3.12 3.67 -3.89
N THR A 186 -2.11 4.13 -4.63
CA THR A 186 -1.12 3.26 -5.28
C THR A 186 0.34 3.65 -4.94
N PRO A 187 0.77 3.50 -3.68
CA PRO A 187 2.13 3.81 -3.31
C PRO A 187 3.08 2.72 -3.83
N SER A 188 4.30 3.14 -4.14
CA SER A 188 5.42 2.25 -4.42
C SER A 188 6.51 2.60 -3.43
N VAL A 189 6.99 1.60 -2.69
CA VAL A 189 7.91 1.79 -1.58
C VAL A 189 9.04 0.78 -1.62
N ILE A 190 10.16 1.15 -1.03
CA ILE A 190 11.30 0.29 -0.80
C ILE A 190 11.38 0.02 0.69
N VAL A 191 11.43 -1.25 1.08
CA VAL A 191 11.62 -1.69 2.45
C VAL A 191 12.88 -2.54 2.61
N GLU A 192 13.51 -2.45 3.77
CA GLU A 192 14.72 -3.18 4.12
C GLU A 192 14.54 -3.90 5.46
N TRP A 193 15.09 -5.10 5.59
CA TRP A 193 15.11 -5.81 6.87
C TRP A 193 16.29 -5.35 7.74
N THR A 194 15.99 -4.90 8.96
CA THR A 194 17.00 -4.46 9.94
C THR A 194 16.93 -5.29 11.23
N ASP A 195 17.81 -4.99 12.20
CA ASP A 195 17.73 -5.54 13.55
C ASP A 195 16.41 -5.22 14.26
N ARG A 196 15.67 -4.20 13.80
CA ARG A 196 14.35 -3.80 14.34
C ARG A 196 13.18 -4.45 13.60
N GLY A 197 13.43 -5.20 12.53
CA GLY A 197 12.41 -5.67 11.58
C GLY A 197 12.40 -4.84 10.28
N TRP A 198 11.31 -4.92 9.53
CA TRP A 198 11.13 -4.15 8.29
C TRP A 198 11.09 -2.64 8.55
N VAL A 199 11.76 -1.87 7.71
CA VAL A 199 11.73 -0.40 7.71
C VAL A 199 11.49 0.10 6.28
N ILE A 200 10.78 1.20 6.10
CA ILE A 200 10.60 1.86 4.80
C ILE A 200 11.79 2.79 4.58
N VAL A 201 12.62 2.48 3.58
CA VAL A 201 13.88 3.20 3.30
C VAL A 201 13.77 4.19 2.14
N GLY A 202 12.69 4.15 1.37
CA GLY A 202 12.49 5.06 0.25
C GLY A 202 11.20 4.81 -0.52
N GLU A 203 10.99 5.65 -1.53
CA GLU A 203 9.96 5.48 -2.54
C GLU A 203 10.46 4.56 -3.65
N GLY A 204 9.55 3.76 -4.20
CA GLY A 204 9.81 2.91 -5.36
C GLY A 204 9.72 3.69 -6.67
N THR A 205 10.15 3.04 -7.74
CA THR A 205 10.29 3.61 -9.09
C THR A 205 9.22 3.14 -10.07
N ALA A 206 8.26 2.33 -9.61
CA ALA A 206 7.19 1.79 -10.45
C ALA A 206 6.39 2.89 -11.15
N THR A 207 6.32 2.83 -12.48
CA THR A 207 5.64 3.84 -13.31
C THR A 207 4.26 3.39 -13.79
N ASP A 208 3.97 2.08 -13.80
CA ASP A 208 2.74 1.49 -14.33
C ASP A 208 1.75 1.06 -13.22
N LYS A 209 1.61 1.90 -12.20
CA LYS A 209 0.83 1.59 -10.97
C LYS A 209 -0.65 1.26 -11.22
N ASP A 210 -1.23 1.76 -12.31
CA ASP A 210 -2.63 1.48 -12.66
C ASP A 210 -2.86 0.06 -13.23
N SER A 211 -1.81 -0.67 -13.57
CA SER A 211 -1.92 -2.04 -14.10
C SER A 211 -2.09 -3.11 -13.00
N LEU A 212 -2.02 -2.72 -11.72
CA LEU A 212 -2.08 -3.66 -10.58
C LEU A 212 -3.33 -4.57 -10.56
N PRO A 213 -4.55 -4.14 -10.92
CA PRO A 213 -5.73 -5.02 -10.92
C PRO A 213 -5.62 -6.21 -11.87
N THR A 214 -4.78 -6.11 -12.91
CA THR A 214 -4.60 -7.16 -13.93
C THR A 214 -3.25 -7.87 -13.85
N THR A 215 -2.24 -7.22 -13.27
CA THR A 215 -0.87 -7.76 -13.19
C THR A 215 -0.40 -8.09 -11.77
N GLY A 216 -1.10 -7.57 -10.75
CA GLY A 216 -0.78 -7.76 -9.35
C GLY A 216 -1.42 -9.01 -8.74
N VAL A 217 -1.04 -9.27 -7.50
CA VAL A 217 -1.58 -10.33 -6.66
C VAL A 217 -2.65 -9.75 -5.73
N PRO A 218 -3.87 -10.34 -5.68
CA PRO A 218 -4.89 -9.90 -4.72
C PRO A 218 -4.42 -10.09 -3.27
N ILE A 219 -4.71 -9.12 -2.42
CA ILE A 219 -4.40 -9.22 -0.99
C ILE A 219 -5.39 -10.20 -0.33
N PRO A 220 -4.90 -11.28 0.33
CA PRO A 220 -5.76 -12.28 0.93
C PRO A 220 -6.25 -11.83 2.30
N GLY A 221 -7.58 -11.82 2.47
CA GLY A 221 -8.18 -11.23 3.66
C GLY A 221 -7.99 -9.71 3.69
N GLY A 222 -8.95 -8.99 4.25
CA GLY A 222 -8.91 -7.54 4.24
C GLY A 222 -9.42 -6.90 5.53
N CYS A 223 -8.72 -5.83 5.88
CA CYS A 223 -9.01 -4.79 6.84
C CYS A 223 -8.87 -3.46 6.11
#